data_AF-A0A9D6HWB8-F1
#
_entry.id   AF-A0A9D6HWB8-F1
#
_cell.length_a   1.000
_cell.length_b   1.000
_cell.length_c   1.000
_cell.angle_alpha   90.00
_cell.angle_beta   90.00
_cell.angle_gamma   90.00
#
_symmetry.space_group_name_H-M   'P 1'
#
loop_
_entity.id
_entity.type
_entity.pdbx_description
1 polymer ?
#
loop_
_entity_poly.entity_id
_entity_poly.type
_entity_poly.pdbx_seq_one_letter_code
_entity_poly.pdbx_strand_id
1 'polypeptide(L)'
;MKDSTLAKLEASLPSGWEMFVQDDEITIRRKAEIWALFENRINAPVSRESAEARAERIRKNGQKSICRFVFRIEKKWTTEKIKEARESNESLLKAAGALPRKYGIVGFLDEHLSRKGELVFIGKTEDDKKRIDAYRKERESLLAGFIKIPDCTTEKYSLFLLRKEGMEDDLHIIHPEEASREMYAIQSRLHELCGTSR
;
A
#
# COMPACT_ATOMS: atom_id res chain seq x y z
N MET A 1 -0.14 26.65 -3.61
CA MET A 1 0.62 25.75 -4.50
C MET A 1 -0.11 25.68 -5.83
N LYS A 2 0.47 26.12 -6.97
CA LYS A 2 -0.21 26.12 -8.28
C LYS A 2 0.20 24.88 -9.09
N ASP A 3 -0.44 23.74 -8.87
CA ASP A 3 -0.32 22.52 -9.68
C ASP A 3 -1.72 22.17 -10.22
N SER A 4 -1.86 22.07 -11.55
CA SER A 4 -3.18 21.92 -12.16
C SER A 4 -3.80 20.55 -11.93
N THR A 5 -2.99 19.50 -11.76
CA THR A 5 -3.46 18.15 -11.45
C THR A 5 -4.03 18.10 -10.04
N LEU A 6 -3.31 18.67 -9.07
CA LEU A 6 -3.78 18.74 -7.67
C LEU A 6 -5.03 19.62 -7.55
N ALA A 7 -5.08 20.76 -8.24
CA ALA A 7 -6.27 21.61 -8.25
C ALA A 7 -7.50 20.90 -8.84
N LYS A 8 -7.32 20.11 -9.91
CA LYS A 8 -8.38 19.26 -10.48
C LYS A 8 -8.84 18.17 -9.53
N LEU A 9 -7.90 17.56 -8.80
CA LEU A 9 -8.22 16.55 -7.79
C LEU A 9 -9.06 17.18 -6.67
N GLU A 10 -8.60 18.31 -6.11
CA GLU A 10 -9.29 19.06 -5.05
C GLU A 10 -10.72 19.44 -5.45
N ALA A 11 -10.88 19.99 -6.65
CA ALA A 11 -12.19 20.37 -7.18
C ALA A 11 -13.12 19.18 -7.44
N SER A 12 -12.59 17.97 -7.56
CA SER A 12 -13.35 16.74 -7.79
C SER A 12 -13.62 15.93 -6.52
N LEU A 13 -13.17 16.39 -5.35
CA LEU A 13 -13.40 15.68 -4.10
C LEU A 13 -14.89 15.60 -3.77
N PRO A 14 -15.38 14.48 -3.20
CA PRO A 14 -16.75 14.38 -2.73
C PRO A 14 -17.07 15.44 -1.65
N SER A 15 -18.35 15.77 -1.50
CA SER A 15 -18.77 16.66 -0.41
C SER A 15 -18.36 16.09 0.94
N GLY A 16 -17.88 16.94 1.83
CA GLY A 16 -17.38 16.51 3.15
C GLY A 16 -15.94 16.00 3.14
N TRP A 17 -15.21 16.12 2.04
CA TRP A 17 -13.77 15.89 1.96
C TRP A 17 -13.00 17.19 1.85
N GLU A 18 -11.73 17.16 2.23
CA GLU A 18 -10.80 18.25 2.04
C GLU A 18 -9.41 17.73 1.72
N MET A 19 -8.64 18.57 1.02
CA MET A 19 -7.23 18.37 0.77
C MET A 19 -6.47 19.56 1.31
N PHE A 20 -5.37 19.30 2.00
CA PHE A 20 -4.46 20.35 2.43
C PHE A 20 -3.03 19.85 2.33
N VAL A 21 -2.13 20.82 2.25
CA VAL A 21 -0.69 20.59 2.20
C VAL A 21 -0.10 21.13 3.49
N GLN A 22 0.68 20.30 4.17
CA GLN A 22 1.47 20.70 5.32
C GLN A 22 2.88 20.18 5.10
N ASP A 23 3.87 21.08 5.18
CA ASP A 23 5.28 20.77 4.94
C ASP A 23 5.50 20.07 3.58
N ASP A 24 6.06 18.86 3.60
CA ASP A 24 6.27 17.99 2.44
C ASP A 24 5.21 16.88 2.34
N GLU A 25 4.01 17.11 2.87
CA GLU A 25 2.90 16.16 2.80
C GLU A 25 1.60 16.77 2.25
N ILE A 26 0.88 15.98 1.46
CA ILE A 26 -0.52 16.21 1.09
C ILE A 26 -1.39 15.24 1.88
N THR A 27 -2.37 15.78 2.60
CA THR A 27 -3.41 14.98 3.24
C THR A 27 -4.75 15.23 2.55
N ILE A 28 -5.41 14.14 2.15
CA ILE A 28 -6.80 14.15 1.67
C ILE A 28 -7.62 13.40 2.72
N ARG A 29 -8.58 14.06 3.38
CA ARG A 29 -9.35 13.44 4.47
C ARG A 29 -10.83 13.75 4.40
N ARG A 30 -11.61 12.82 4.95
CA ARG A 30 -13.05 13.03 5.19
C ARG A 30 -13.22 13.84 6.47
N LYS A 31 -14.06 14.88 6.44
CA LYS A 31 -14.33 15.75 7.61
C LYS A 31 -15.10 15.02 8.70
N ALA A 32 -16.04 14.16 8.31
CA ALA A 32 -16.85 13.38 9.24
C ALA A 32 -16.13 12.07 9.63
N GLU A 33 -16.29 11.69 10.89
CA GLU A 33 -15.80 10.41 11.43
C GLU A 33 -16.53 9.22 10.79
N ILE A 34 -15.87 8.07 10.89
CA ILE A 34 -16.42 6.75 10.60
C ILE A 34 -16.30 5.87 11.84
N TRP A 35 -17.02 4.76 11.84
CA TRP A 35 -16.80 3.63 12.74
C TRP A 35 -16.13 2.50 11.97
N ALA A 36 -15.04 1.98 12.49
CA ALA A 36 -14.33 0.83 11.92
C ALA A 36 -14.35 -0.33 12.93
N LEU A 37 -14.76 -1.51 12.48
CA LEU A 37 -14.75 -2.73 13.27
C LEU A 37 -13.77 -3.71 12.63
N PHE A 38 -12.80 -4.17 13.42
CA PHE A 38 -11.93 -5.28 13.01
C PHE A 38 -12.73 -6.57 12.97
N GLU A 39 -12.82 -7.17 11.79
CA GLU A 39 -13.50 -8.42 11.52
C GLU A 39 -12.76 -9.13 10.39
N ASN A 40 -12.12 -10.26 10.69
CA ASN A 40 -11.44 -11.05 9.66
C ASN A 40 -12.49 -11.71 8.75
N ARG A 41 -12.61 -11.20 7.52
CA ARG A 41 -13.56 -11.69 6.51
C ARG A 41 -12.90 -12.54 5.43
N ILE A 42 -11.63 -12.90 5.61
CA ILE A 42 -10.92 -13.80 4.69
C ILE A 42 -11.64 -15.15 4.69
N ASN A 43 -12.19 -15.52 3.53
CA ASN A 43 -13.01 -16.73 3.33
C ASN A 43 -14.28 -16.80 4.21
N ALA A 44 -14.74 -15.68 4.76
CA ALA A 44 -15.99 -15.66 5.51
C ALA A 44 -17.17 -15.94 4.56
N PRO A 45 -18.18 -16.70 5.00
CA PRO A 45 -19.39 -16.89 4.21
C PRO A 45 -20.09 -15.54 3.97
N VAL A 46 -20.84 -15.45 2.88
CA VAL A 46 -21.65 -14.27 2.58
C VAL A 46 -22.59 -14.01 3.77
N SER A 47 -22.45 -12.83 4.38
CA SER A 47 -23.30 -12.43 5.50
C SER A 47 -24.74 -12.27 5.03
N ARG A 48 -25.69 -12.77 5.82
CA ARG A 48 -27.14 -12.57 5.65
C ARG A 48 -27.69 -11.43 6.52
N GLU A 49 -26.80 -10.70 7.19
CA GLU A 49 -27.14 -9.56 8.02
C GLU A 49 -27.70 -8.42 7.15
N SER A 50 -28.74 -7.73 7.62
CA SER A 50 -29.25 -6.53 6.94
C SER A 50 -28.26 -5.37 7.08
N ALA A 51 -28.37 -4.36 6.22
CA ALA A 51 -27.50 -3.18 6.26
C ALA A 51 -27.63 -2.43 7.61
N GLU A 52 -28.84 -2.37 8.17
CA GLU A 52 -29.14 -1.70 9.44
C GLU A 52 -28.50 -2.44 10.62
N ALA A 53 -28.68 -3.76 10.70
CA ALA A 53 -28.09 -4.58 11.75
C ALA A 53 -26.56 -4.52 11.72
N ARG A 54 -25.98 -4.56 10.50
CA ARG A 54 -24.53 -4.38 10.30
C ARG A 54 -24.07 -3.01 10.79
N ALA A 55 -24.78 -1.94 10.44
CA ALA A 55 -24.44 -0.59 10.87
C ALA A 55 -24.48 -0.44 12.40
N GLU A 56 -25.53 -0.95 13.05
CA GLU A 56 -25.64 -0.93 14.52
C GLU A 56 -24.50 -1.70 15.18
N ARG A 57 -24.17 -2.89 14.67
CA ARG A 57 -23.08 -3.72 15.18
C ARG A 57 -21.72 -3.02 15.06
N ILE A 58 -21.44 -2.39 13.92
CA ILE A 58 -20.21 -1.61 13.72
C ILE A 58 -20.16 -0.42 14.67
N ARG A 59 -21.26 0.33 14.84
CA ARG A 59 -21.29 1.47 15.77
C ARG A 59 -21.13 1.03 17.24
N LYS A 60 -21.64 -0.14 17.61
CA LYS A 60 -21.59 -0.67 18.98
C LYS A 60 -20.22 -1.22 19.35
N ASN A 61 -19.57 -1.95 18.43
CA ASN A 61 -18.35 -2.71 18.71
C ASN A 61 -17.10 -2.11 18.05
N GLY A 62 -17.27 -1.21 17.10
CA GLY A 62 -16.17 -0.57 16.38
C GLY A 62 -15.58 0.61 17.12
N GLN A 63 -14.51 1.16 16.54
CA GLN A 63 -13.84 2.36 17.02
C GLN A 63 -14.03 3.50 16.03
N LYS A 64 -14.15 4.72 16.56
CA LYS A 64 -14.18 5.93 15.74
C LYS A 64 -12.83 6.14 15.06
N SER A 65 -12.88 6.51 13.79
CA SER A 65 -11.71 6.79 12.97
C SER A 65 -12.05 7.82 11.89
N ILE A 66 -11.07 8.13 11.04
CA ILE A 66 -11.20 9.06 9.92
C ILE A 66 -10.63 8.43 8.65
N CYS A 67 -11.32 8.65 7.53
CA CYS A 67 -10.81 8.25 6.23
C CYS A 67 -9.74 9.24 5.77
N ARG A 68 -8.55 8.77 5.41
CA ARG A 68 -7.51 9.65 4.85
C ARG A 68 -6.51 8.95 3.94
N PHE A 69 -5.99 9.73 3.01
CA PHE A 69 -4.75 9.47 2.30
C PHE A 69 -3.69 10.46 2.74
N VAL A 70 -2.47 9.99 2.95
CA VAL A 70 -1.30 10.82 3.22
C VAL A 70 -0.25 10.52 2.17
N PHE A 71 0.18 11.55 1.46
CA PHE A 71 1.23 11.48 0.45
C PHE A 71 2.39 12.37 0.86
N ARG A 72 3.61 11.83 0.79
CA ARG A 72 4.81 12.66 0.76
C ARG A 72 4.95 13.26 -0.63
N ILE A 73 5.33 14.53 -0.71
CA ILE A 73 5.54 15.25 -1.96
C ILE A 73 7.00 15.57 -2.18
N GLU A 74 7.47 15.26 -3.38
CA GLU A 74 8.76 15.74 -3.87
C GLU A 74 8.55 16.54 -5.14
N LYS A 75 9.54 17.37 -5.51
CA LYS A 75 9.62 17.91 -6.87
C LYS A 75 9.55 16.75 -7.86
N LYS A 76 8.78 16.94 -8.94
CA LYS A 76 8.58 15.94 -9.99
C LYS A 76 9.90 15.31 -10.42
N TRP A 77 9.94 13.99 -10.33
CA TRP A 77 11.02 13.18 -10.88
C TRP A 77 10.97 13.26 -12.40
N THR A 78 12.15 13.32 -13.01
CA THR A 78 12.28 13.20 -14.46
C THR A 78 11.99 11.76 -14.89
N THR A 79 11.63 11.57 -16.15
CA THR A 79 11.42 10.24 -16.75
C THR A 79 12.68 9.40 -16.62
N GLU A 80 13.85 10.01 -16.79
CA GLU A 80 15.17 9.38 -16.65
C GLU A 80 15.38 8.87 -15.23
N LYS A 81 15.10 9.68 -14.21
CA LYS A 81 15.22 9.27 -12.80
C LYS A 81 14.29 8.10 -12.46
N ILE A 82 13.05 8.12 -12.98
CA ILE A 82 12.10 7.01 -12.80
C ILE A 82 12.63 5.75 -13.48
N LYS A 83 13.16 5.87 -14.71
CA LYS A 83 13.74 4.75 -15.46
C LYS A 83 14.95 4.15 -14.75
N GLU A 84 15.89 4.97 -14.31
CA GLU A 84 17.07 4.54 -13.55
C GLU A 84 16.68 3.81 -12.25
N ALA A 85 15.68 4.33 -11.53
CA ALA A 85 15.17 3.66 -10.33
C ALA A 85 14.52 2.31 -10.65
N ARG A 86 13.77 2.20 -11.75
CA ARG A 86 13.17 0.93 -12.22
C ARG A 86 14.24 -0.09 -12.59
N GLU A 87 15.24 0.30 -13.38
CA GLU A 87 16.34 -0.57 -13.82
C GLU A 87 17.19 -1.03 -12.63
N SER A 88 17.48 -0.13 -11.69
CA SER A 88 18.18 -0.47 -10.44
C SER A 88 17.38 -1.48 -9.62
N ASN A 89 16.09 -1.24 -9.41
CA ASN A 89 15.20 -2.14 -8.67
C ASN A 89 15.07 -3.51 -9.34
N GLU A 90 14.97 -3.57 -10.67
CA GLU A 90 14.93 -4.83 -11.43
C GLU A 90 16.22 -5.64 -11.25
N SER A 91 17.38 -4.96 -11.32
CA SER A 91 18.67 -5.58 -11.08
C SER A 91 18.78 -6.17 -9.67
N LEU A 92 18.33 -5.42 -8.66
CA LEU A 92 18.28 -5.88 -7.27
C LEU A 92 17.37 -7.10 -7.10
N LEU A 93 16.17 -7.10 -7.72
CA LEU A 93 15.25 -8.23 -7.68
C LEU A 93 15.85 -9.48 -8.36
N LYS A 94 16.52 -9.30 -9.50
CA LYS A 94 17.22 -10.39 -10.19
C LYS A 94 18.34 -10.97 -9.33
N ALA A 95 19.14 -10.12 -8.69
CA ALA A 95 20.20 -10.55 -7.78
C ALA A 95 19.61 -11.30 -6.57
N ALA A 96 18.57 -10.75 -5.92
CA ALA A 96 17.88 -11.36 -4.79
C ALA A 96 17.25 -12.72 -5.17
N GLY A 97 16.69 -12.84 -6.38
CA GLY A 97 16.13 -14.09 -6.91
C GLY A 97 17.17 -15.17 -7.21
N ALA A 98 18.44 -14.80 -7.46
CA ALA A 98 19.53 -15.74 -7.68
C ALA A 98 20.15 -16.26 -6.37
N LEU A 99 19.95 -15.58 -5.24
CA LEU A 99 20.56 -15.93 -3.96
C LEU A 99 20.26 -17.37 -3.48
N PRO A 100 19.04 -17.92 -3.60
CA PRO A 100 18.79 -19.30 -3.17
C PRO A 100 19.68 -20.32 -3.86
N ARG A 101 20.05 -20.09 -5.13
CA ARG A 101 21.01 -20.93 -5.87
C ARG A 101 22.45 -20.69 -5.41
N LYS A 102 22.85 -19.43 -5.22
CA LYS A 102 24.18 -19.05 -4.71
C LYS A 102 24.51 -19.74 -3.38
N TYR A 103 23.53 -19.83 -2.48
CA TYR A 103 23.68 -20.48 -1.17
C TYR A 103 23.35 -21.98 -1.17
N GLY A 104 22.91 -22.53 -2.30
CA GLY A 104 22.55 -23.95 -2.42
C GLY A 104 21.37 -24.36 -1.53
N ILE A 105 20.41 -23.46 -1.31
CA ILE A 105 19.26 -23.66 -0.40
C ILE A 105 17.93 -23.90 -1.14
N VAL A 106 17.95 -23.99 -2.48
CA VAL A 106 16.71 -24.19 -3.28
C VAL A 106 15.91 -25.40 -2.81
N GLY A 107 16.58 -26.51 -2.47
CA GLY A 107 15.94 -27.72 -1.98
C GLY A 107 15.39 -27.64 -0.54
N PHE A 108 15.58 -26.51 0.15
CA PHE A 108 15.06 -26.26 1.49
C PHE A 108 13.75 -25.47 1.47
N LEU A 109 13.22 -25.15 0.29
CA LEU A 109 11.98 -24.40 0.16
C LEU A 109 10.80 -25.18 0.75
N ASP A 110 10.06 -24.54 1.64
CA ASP A 110 8.79 -25.04 2.16
C ASP A 110 7.64 -24.31 1.46
N GLU A 111 6.99 -24.98 0.51
CA GLU A 111 5.89 -24.40 -0.28
C GLU A 111 4.63 -24.13 0.55
N HIS A 112 4.43 -24.85 1.66
CA HIS A 112 3.25 -24.69 2.52
C HIS A 112 3.34 -23.44 3.40
N LEU A 113 4.55 -23.12 3.86
CA LEU A 113 4.81 -21.90 4.63
C LEU A 113 5.09 -20.69 3.74
N SER A 114 5.55 -20.92 2.51
CA SER A 114 5.81 -19.84 1.55
C SER A 114 4.50 -19.20 1.07
N ARG A 115 4.55 -17.88 0.89
CA ARG A 115 3.44 -17.08 0.37
C ARG A 115 3.92 -16.25 -0.82
N LYS A 116 2.97 -15.66 -1.55
CA LYS A 116 3.29 -14.75 -2.67
C LYS A 116 4.20 -13.62 -2.17
N GLY A 117 5.45 -13.61 -2.64
CA GLY A 117 6.46 -12.61 -2.26
C GLY A 117 7.33 -12.96 -1.05
N GLU A 118 7.02 -14.04 -0.34
CA GLU A 118 7.74 -14.47 0.87
C GLU A 118 8.06 -15.97 0.80
N LEU A 119 9.32 -16.29 0.51
CA LEU A 119 9.80 -17.67 0.43
C LEU A 119 10.38 -18.11 1.77
N VAL A 120 9.92 -19.24 2.28
CA VAL A 120 10.39 -19.83 3.54
C VAL A 120 11.29 -21.01 3.23
N PHE A 121 12.52 -20.98 3.75
CA PHE A 121 13.48 -22.08 3.64
C PHE A 121 13.72 -22.71 5.03
N ILE A 122 13.67 -24.04 5.11
CA ILE A 122 13.85 -24.80 6.37
C ILE A 122 15.05 -25.75 6.23
N GLY A 123 16.09 -25.49 7.01
CA GLY A 123 17.28 -26.33 7.11
C GLY A 123 17.13 -27.41 8.18
N LYS A 124 17.71 -28.59 7.95
CA LYS A 124 17.65 -29.70 8.93
C LYS A 124 18.87 -29.72 9.85
N THR A 125 20.01 -29.25 9.36
CA THR A 125 21.28 -29.19 10.09
C THR A 125 21.65 -27.77 10.49
N GLU A 126 22.58 -27.61 11.44
CA GLU A 126 23.12 -26.29 11.79
C GLU A 126 23.80 -25.60 10.62
N ASP A 127 24.45 -26.34 9.73
CA ASP A 127 25.06 -25.79 8.52
C ASP A 127 24.02 -25.31 7.50
N ASP A 128 22.87 -25.99 7.39
CA ASP A 128 21.74 -25.50 6.59
C ASP A 128 21.20 -24.19 7.14
N LYS A 129 21.00 -24.11 8.46
CA LYS A 129 20.52 -22.89 9.13
C LYS A 129 21.48 -21.72 8.91
N LYS A 130 22.79 -21.94 9.07
CA LYS A 130 23.81 -20.91 8.78
C LYS A 130 23.75 -20.40 7.34
N ARG A 131 23.55 -21.29 6.36
CA ARG A 131 23.40 -20.91 4.95
C ARG A 131 22.14 -20.10 4.70
N ILE A 132 21.02 -20.50 5.31
CA ILE A 132 19.74 -19.79 5.22
C ILE A 132 19.85 -18.40 5.87
N ASP A 133 20.51 -18.28 7.02
CA ASP A 133 20.70 -16.99 7.69
C ASP A 133 21.61 -16.06 6.89
N ALA A 134 22.69 -16.59 6.30
CA ALA A 134 23.54 -15.82 5.39
C ALA A 134 22.77 -15.33 4.15
N TYR A 135 21.94 -16.19 3.56
CA TYR A 135 21.01 -15.83 2.50
C TYR A 135 20.07 -14.69 2.92
N ARG A 136 19.43 -14.80 4.10
CA ARG A 136 18.49 -13.79 4.59
C ARG A 136 19.16 -12.43 4.77
N LYS A 137 20.35 -12.41 5.38
CA LYS A 137 21.14 -11.18 5.57
C LYS A 137 21.53 -10.53 4.25
N GLU A 138 22.03 -11.31 3.27
CA GLU A 138 22.38 -10.74 1.96
C GLU A 138 21.14 -10.25 1.22
N ARG A 139 20.03 -10.99 1.27
CA ARG A 139 18.77 -10.57 0.64
C ARG A 139 18.23 -9.29 1.25
N GLU A 140 18.24 -9.18 2.57
CA GLU A 140 17.82 -7.96 3.29
C GLU A 140 18.71 -6.77 2.89
N SER A 141 20.03 -6.96 2.86
CA SER A 141 20.98 -5.94 2.42
C SER A 141 20.73 -5.47 0.98
N LEU A 142 20.49 -6.39 0.04
CA LEU A 142 20.15 -6.03 -1.35
C LEU A 142 18.84 -5.24 -1.42
N LEU A 143 17.80 -5.71 -0.73
CA LEU A 143 16.48 -5.06 -0.78
C LEU A 143 16.41 -3.76 0.02
N ALA A 144 17.34 -3.51 0.94
CA ALA A 144 17.51 -2.21 1.58
C ALA A 144 17.92 -1.11 0.57
N GLY A 145 18.53 -1.49 -0.57
CA GLY A 145 18.85 -0.58 -1.67
C GLY A 145 17.68 -0.25 -2.59
N PHE A 146 16.48 -0.81 -2.35
CA PHE A 146 15.33 -0.63 -3.22
C PHE A 146 14.84 0.81 -3.20
N ILE A 147 14.70 1.42 -4.37
CA ILE A 147 14.30 2.82 -4.51
C ILE A 147 12.78 2.89 -4.58
N LYS A 148 12.13 3.58 -3.62
CA LYS A 148 10.69 3.84 -3.71
C LYS A 148 10.44 4.79 -4.89
N ILE A 149 9.62 4.35 -5.83
CA ILE A 149 9.20 5.13 -7.00
C ILE A 149 7.87 5.84 -6.64
N PRO A 150 7.59 7.04 -7.20
CA PRO A 150 6.33 7.74 -6.95
C PRO A 150 5.11 6.92 -7.36
N ASP A 151 4.07 6.90 -6.52
CA ASP A 151 2.79 6.27 -6.81
C ASP A 151 1.96 7.07 -7.83
N CYS A 152 2.16 8.39 -7.84
CA CYS A 152 1.57 9.30 -8.82
C CYS A 152 2.57 10.41 -9.17
N THR A 153 2.55 10.87 -10.42
CA THR A 153 3.25 12.09 -10.82
C THR A 153 2.25 13.12 -11.32
N THR A 154 2.26 14.30 -10.73
CA THR A 154 1.43 15.43 -11.14
C THR A 154 2.19 16.29 -12.15
N GLU A 155 1.66 17.48 -12.46
CA GLU A 155 2.36 18.46 -13.28
C GLU A 155 3.74 18.81 -12.70
N LYS A 156 3.81 19.06 -11.38
CA LYS A 156 5.01 19.59 -10.70
C LYS A 156 5.59 18.71 -9.62
N TYR A 157 4.88 17.67 -9.18
CA TYR A 157 5.26 16.86 -8.03
C TYR A 157 5.25 15.36 -8.33
N SER A 158 6.05 14.65 -7.56
CA SER A 158 6.01 13.20 -7.43
C SER A 158 5.44 12.88 -6.06
N LEU A 159 4.32 12.14 -6.05
CA LEU A 159 3.58 11.80 -4.85
C LEU A 159 3.91 10.36 -4.43
N PHE A 160 4.24 10.18 -3.15
CA PHE A 160 4.50 8.88 -2.56
C PHE A 160 3.45 8.61 -1.50
N LEU A 161 2.58 7.62 -1.71
CA LEU A 161 1.59 7.21 -0.73
C LEU A 161 2.32 6.68 0.50
N LEU A 162 2.12 7.38 1.63
CA LEU A 162 2.63 6.98 2.93
C LEU A 162 1.59 6.13 3.67
N ARG A 163 0.33 6.58 3.67
CA ARG A 163 -0.75 5.96 4.43
C ARG A 163 -2.08 6.05 3.71
N LYS A 164 -2.88 5.00 3.87
CA LYS A 164 -4.29 4.92 3.49
C LYS A 164 -5.04 4.30 4.66
N GLU A 165 -5.96 5.03 5.25
CA GLU A 165 -6.63 4.65 6.49
C GLU A 165 -8.13 4.89 6.41
N GLY A 166 -8.90 4.14 7.21
CA GLY A 166 -10.34 4.32 7.35
C GLY A 166 -11.16 3.82 6.15
N MET A 167 -10.77 2.70 5.56
CA MET A 167 -11.51 2.04 4.48
C MET A 167 -11.87 0.61 4.86
N GLU A 168 -12.88 0.06 4.20
CA GLU A 168 -13.20 -1.37 4.25
C GLU A 168 -12.11 -2.18 3.53
N ASP A 169 -11.60 -3.20 4.21
CA ASP A 169 -10.62 -4.16 3.72
C ASP A 169 -10.98 -5.58 4.23
N ASP A 170 -10.10 -6.56 3.97
CA ASP A 170 -10.35 -7.96 4.36
C ASP A 170 -10.43 -8.17 5.88
N LEU A 171 -9.96 -7.21 6.67
CA LEU A 171 -9.87 -7.28 8.13
C LEU A 171 -10.71 -6.22 8.83
N HIS A 172 -11.31 -5.28 8.10
CA HIS A 172 -12.09 -4.18 8.66
C HIS A 172 -13.34 -3.93 7.85
N ILE A 173 -14.47 -3.80 8.56
CA ILE A 173 -15.70 -3.26 8.02
C ILE A 173 -15.94 -1.87 8.58
N ILE A 174 -16.49 -0.97 7.77
CA ILE A 174 -16.70 0.41 8.19
C ILE A 174 -18.16 0.86 8.06
N HIS A 175 -18.51 1.89 8.81
CA HIS A 175 -19.77 2.60 8.69
C HIS A 175 -19.57 4.12 8.85
N PRO A 176 -20.15 4.97 7.99
CA PRO A 176 -20.94 4.66 6.79
C PRO A 176 -20.10 3.99 5.67
N GLU A 177 -20.70 3.07 4.92
CA GLU A 177 -20.03 2.35 3.81
C GLU A 177 -19.69 3.32 2.66
N GLU A 178 -20.48 4.38 2.49
CA GLU A 178 -20.23 5.48 1.56
C GLU A 178 -18.80 6.00 1.66
N ALA A 179 -18.23 6.06 2.87
CA ALA A 179 -16.89 6.58 3.08
C ALA A 179 -15.80 5.74 2.37
N SER A 180 -15.97 4.41 2.33
CA SER A 180 -15.09 3.52 1.55
C SER A 180 -15.26 3.76 0.06
N ARG A 181 -16.50 3.88 -0.41
CA ARG A 181 -16.80 4.13 -1.83
C ARG A 181 -16.20 5.45 -2.31
N GLU A 182 -16.30 6.49 -1.49
CA GLU A 182 -15.66 7.79 -1.71
C GLU A 182 -14.13 7.67 -1.78
N MET A 183 -13.50 6.89 -0.88
CA MET A 183 -12.06 6.63 -0.95
C MET A 183 -11.65 5.94 -2.25
N TYR A 184 -12.38 4.93 -2.69
CA TYR A 184 -12.12 4.26 -3.97
C TYR A 184 -12.29 5.22 -5.16
N ALA A 185 -13.31 6.09 -5.12
CA ALA A 185 -13.52 7.11 -6.15
C ALA A 185 -12.36 8.12 -6.20
N ILE A 186 -11.90 8.61 -5.05
CA ILE A 186 -10.72 9.50 -4.96
C ILE A 186 -9.47 8.81 -5.51
N GLN A 187 -9.24 7.54 -5.15
CA GLN A 187 -8.09 6.78 -5.64
C GLN A 187 -8.15 6.55 -7.16
N SER A 188 -9.32 6.21 -7.70
CA SER A 188 -9.53 6.08 -9.15
C SER A 188 -9.25 7.41 -9.84
N ARG A 189 -9.78 8.51 -9.29
CA ARG A 189 -9.60 9.84 -9.85
C ARG A 189 -8.15 10.28 -9.85
N LEU A 190 -7.40 9.97 -8.79
CA LEU A 190 -5.97 10.22 -8.72
C LEU A 190 -5.25 9.44 -9.84
N HIS A 191 -5.52 8.14 -10.02
CA HIS A 191 -4.91 7.36 -11.09
C HIS A 191 -5.21 7.91 -12.50
N GLU A 192 -6.45 8.34 -12.75
CA GLU A 192 -6.84 8.97 -14.02
C GLU A 192 -6.04 10.26 -14.28
N LEU A 193 -5.91 11.10 -13.26
CA LEU A 193 -5.26 12.40 -13.36
C LEU A 193 -3.74 12.32 -13.49
N CYS A 194 -3.11 11.32 -12.87
CA CYS A 194 -1.66 11.14 -12.92
C CYS A 194 -1.20 10.38 -14.17
N GLY A 195 -2.13 9.75 -14.91
CA GLY A 195 -1.81 8.83 -15.99
C GLY A 195 -1.20 7.54 -15.45
N THR A 196 -1.66 6.38 -15.92
CA THR A 196 -1.07 5.09 -15.56
C THR A 196 0.42 5.07 -15.94
N SER A 197 1.30 5.26 -14.96
CA SER A 197 2.71 4.92 -15.07
C SER A 197 2.82 3.39 -14.97
N ARG A 198 2.30 2.67 -15.96
CA ARG A 198 2.62 1.24 -16.11
C ARG A 198 4.10 1.05 -16.48
#